data_AF-A0A959R0U2-F1
#
_entry.id   AF-A0A959R0U2-F1
#
_cell.length_a   1.000
_cell.length_b   1.000
_cell.length_c   1.000
_cell.angle_alpha   90.00
_cell.angle_beta   90.00
_cell.angle_gamma   90.00
#
_symmetry.space_group_name_H-M   'P 1'
#
loop_
_entity.id
_entity.type
_entity.pdbx_description
1 polymer ?
#
loop_
_entity_poly.entity_id
_entity_poly.type
_entity_poly.pdbx_seq_one_letter_code
_entity_poly.pdbx_strand_id
1 'polypeptide(L)'
;MNTNQQYDEAVFSAKKIFLHKTKDYGTSWRVYRIISVADQIYIKAKRIRNIQQTGIQKIDDDIISEFKGILNYGIIGLIQLDIHDDELEDLPYETVEQFYNEKINNAKKLMHDKNHDYGEAWRQMSQESFVDLILAKILRIKQILANKGKTIISEGIDANFYDIINYAIFGLILIDEEIHNN
;
A
#
# COMPACT_ATOMS: atom_id res chain seq x y z
N MET A 1 1.10 -23.31 1.90
CA MET A 1 0.98 -22.34 0.79
C MET A 1 2.36 -21.87 0.37
N ASN A 2 2.53 -21.46 -0.90
CA ASN A 2 3.73 -20.72 -1.31
C ASN A 2 3.46 -19.20 -1.29
N THR A 3 4.53 -18.40 -1.29
CA THR A 3 4.46 -16.94 -1.23
C THR A 3 3.58 -16.32 -2.30
N ASN A 4 3.59 -16.86 -3.51
CA ASN A 4 2.78 -16.33 -4.60
C ASN A 4 1.29 -16.45 -4.32
N GLN A 5 0.85 -17.59 -3.79
CA GLN A 5 -0.55 -17.81 -3.43
C GLN A 5 -0.98 -16.84 -2.31
N GLN A 6 -0.16 -16.70 -1.26
CA GLN A 6 -0.47 -15.80 -0.15
C GLN A 6 -0.48 -14.32 -0.58
N TYR A 7 0.44 -13.93 -1.48
CA TYR A 7 0.45 -12.61 -2.09
C TYR A 7 -0.84 -12.35 -2.86
N ASP A 8 -1.26 -13.29 -3.71
CA ASP A 8 -2.47 -13.17 -4.53
C ASP A 8 -3.73 -13.10 -3.67
N GLU A 9 -3.79 -13.83 -2.57
CA GLU A 9 -4.92 -13.80 -1.62
C GLU A 9 -4.98 -12.49 -0.83
N ALA A 10 -3.85 -12.01 -0.32
CA ALA A 10 -3.76 -10.72 0.35
C ALA A 10 -4.22 -9.59 -0.59
N VAL A 11 -3.72 -9.59 -1.83
CA VAL A 11 -4.15 -8.64 -2.87
C VAL A 11 -5.64 -8.78 -3.17
N PHE A 12 -6.14 -9.99 -3.38
CA PHE A 12 -7.55 -10.23 -3.71
C PHE A 12 -8.49 -9.64 -2.64
N SER A 13 -8.15 -9.84 -1.37
CA SER A 13 -8.93 -9.32 -0.25
C SER A 13 -8.98 -7.79 -0.21
N ALA A 14 -7.87 -7.11 -0.55
CA ALA A 14 -7.81 -5.64 -0.60
C ALA A 14 -8.48 -5.08 -1.88
N LYS A 15 -8.25 -5.73 -3.02
CA LYS A 15 -8.83 -5.40 -4.33
C LYS A 15 -10.35 -5.45 -4.31
N LYS A 16 -10.93 -6.49 -3.68
CA LYS A 16 -12.38 -6.62 -3.55
C LYS A 16 -13.00 -5.40 -2.87
N ILE A 17 -12.41 -4.95 -1.77
CA ILE A 17 -12.86 -3.75 -1.05
C ILE A 17 -12.71 -2.51 -1.92
N PHE A 18 -11.57 -2.35 -2.59
CA PHE A 18 -11.30 -1.22 -3.47
C PHE A 18 -12.33 -1.10 -4.60
N LEU A 19 -12.58 -2.19 -5.31
CA LEU A 19 -13.49 -2.21 -6.45
C LEU A 19 -14.96 -2.10 -6.03
N HIS A 20 -15.37 -2.65 -4.88
CA HIS A 20 -16.71 -2.41 -4.35
C HIS A 20 -16.91 -0.92 -4.05
N LYS A 21 -15.93 -0.29 -3.40
CA LYS A 21 -15.93 1.15 -3.12
C LYS A 21 -16.00 1.99 -4.42
N THR A 22 -15.26 1.59 -5.45
CA THR A 22 -15.34 2.23 -6.77
C THR A 22 -16.74 2.10 -7.39
N LYS A 23 -17.43 0.97 -7.22
CA LYS A 23 -18.82 0.82 -7.69
C LYS A 23 -19.79 1.70 -6.90
N ASP A 24 -19.59 1.83 -5.59
CA ASP A 24 -20.51 2.55 -4.71
C ASP A 24 -20.45 4.07 -4.90
N TYR A 25 -19.26 4.64 -5.11
CA TYR A 25 -19.08 6.09 -5.13
C TYR A 25 -18.04 6.61 -6.14
N GLY A 26 -17.77 5.83 -7.19
CA GLY A 26 -16.89 6.23 -8.29
C GLY A 26 -15.43 6.40 -7.86
N THR A 27 -14.73 7.32 -8.53
CA THR A 27 -13.32 7.61 -8.21
C THR A 27 -13.16 8.93 -7.47
N SER A 28 -13.94 9.13 -6.42
CA SER A 28 -13.85 10.32 -5.55
C SER A 28 -12.44 10.61 -5.01
N TRP A 29 -11.55 9.61 -4.98
CA TRP A 29 -10.14 9.76 -4.63
C TRP A 29 -9.30 10.50 -5.68
N ARG A 30 -9.81 10.76 -6.90
CA ARG A 30 -9.13 11.57 -7.93
C ARG A 30 -8.86 13.00 -7.49
N VAL A 31 -9.65 13.53 -6.55
CA VAL A 31 -9.41 14.84 -5.93
C VAL A 31 -8.13 14.88 -5.08
N TYR A 32 -7.57 13.73 -4.72
CA TYR A 32 -6.38 13.68 -3.86
C TYR A 32 -5.12 14.05 -4.61
N ARG A 33 -4.49 15.13 -4.17
CA ARG A 33 -3.06 15.37 -4.45
C ARG A 33 -2.22 14.25 -3.83
N ILE A 34 -1.03 14.00 -4.38
CA ILE A 34 -0.10 12.97 -3.85
C ILE A 34 0.21 13.18 -2.36
N ILE A 35 0.28 14.43 -1.88
CA ILE A 35 0.48 14.71 -0.45
C ILE A 35 -0.68 14.19 0.41
N SER A 36 -1.91 14.29 -0.07
CA SER A 36 -3.11 13.80 0.63
C SER A 36 -3.13 12.26 0.66
N VAL A 37 -2.71 11.61 -0.43
CA VAL A 37 -2.53 10.14 -0.44
C VAL A 37 -1.48 9.71 0.58
N ALA A 38 -0.34 10.42 0.64
CA ALA A 38 0.72 10.14 1.61
C ALA A 38 0.23 10.31 3.06
N ASP A 39 -0.61 11.32 3.33
CA ASP A 39 -1.22 11.53 4.64
C ASP A 39 -2.21 10.43 5.02
N GLN A 40 -3.02 9.94 4.06
CA GLN A 40 -3.91 8.81 4.31
C GLN A 40 -3.13 7.57 4.74
N ILE A 41 -2.05 7.21 4.03
CA ILE A 41 -1.20 6.08 4.41
C ILE A 41 -0.56 6.32 5.78
N TYR A 42 -0.07 7.53 6.05
CA TYR A 42 0.54 7.89 7.33
C TYR A 42 -0.42 7.66 8.51
N ILE A 43 -1.68 8.10 8.39
CA ILE A 43 -2.70 7.92 9.44
C ILE A 43 -2.92 6.44 9.74
N LYS A 44 -3.04 5.61 8.70
CA LYS A 44 -3.24 4.17 8.83
C LYS A 44 -2.05 3.47 9.49
N ALA A 45 -0.85 3.73 8.99
CA ALA A 45 0.38 3.17 9.57
C ALA A 45 0.60 3.63 11.02
N LYS A 46 0.32 4.91 11.32
CA LYS A 46 0.37 5.42 12.70
C LYS A 46 -0.64 4.75 13.62
N ARG A 47 -1.84 4.44 13.13
CA ARG A 47 -2.86 3.71 13.89
C ARG A 47 -2.39 2.30 14.23
N ILE A 48 -1.86 1.55 13.25
CA ILE A 48 -1.29 0.22 13.49
C ILE A 48 -0.19 0.30 14.56
N ARG A 49 0.76 1.23 14.40
CA ARG A 49 1.87 1.38 15.37
C ARG A 49 1.37 1.71 16.78
N ASN A 50 0.36 2.57 16.90
CA ASN A 50 -0.22 2.90 18.20
C ASN A 50 -0.87 1.67 18.86
N ILE A 51 -1.57 0.83 18.09
CA ILE A 51 -2.15 -0.42 18.61
C ILE A 51 -1.05 -1.38 19.03
N GLN A 52 -0.01 -1.60 18.21
CA GLN A 52 1.15 -2.45 18.54
C GLN A 52 1.86 -1.99 19.82
N GLN A 53 2.00 -0.68 20.04
CA GLN A 53 2.69 -0.13 21.22
C GLN A 53 1.83 -0.14 22.49
N THR A 54 0.52 0.07 22.38
CA THR A 54 -0.35 0.25 23.55
C THR A 54 -1.17 -0.98 23.89
N GLY A 55 -1.36 -1.90 22.94
CA GLY A 55 -2.31 -3.01 23.05
C GLY A 55 -3.78 -2.58 23.09
N ILE A 56 -4.09 -1.28 22.91
CA ILE A 56 -5.44 -0.73 23.08
C ILE A 56 -6.02 -0.35 21.71
N GLN A 57 -7.21 -0.86 21.44
CA GLN A 57 -8.02 -0.50 20.28
C GLN A 57 -9.40 -0.01 20.75
N LYS A 58 -9.78 1.21 20.36
CA LYS A 58 -11.07 1.83 20.75
C LYS A 58 -12.13 1.84 19.65
N ILE A 59 -11.73 1.49 18.43
CA ILE A 59 -12.59 1.49 17.23
C ILE A 59 -12.49 0.09 16.63
N ASP A 60 -13.59 -0.46 16.14
CA ASP A 60 -13.68 -1.85 15.68
C ASP A 60 -12.83 -2.21 14.45
N ASP A 61 -12.28 -1.23 13.73
CA ASP A 61 -11.42 -1.46 12.56
C ASP A 61 -10.12 -2.17 12.95
N ASP A 62 -9.92 -3.42 12.55
CA ASP A 62 -8.74 -4.21 12.88
C ASP A 62 -7.45 -3.76 12.14
N ILE A 63 -6.30 -4.25 12.59
CA ILE A 63 -4.99 -4.00 11.92
C ILE A 63 -5.00 -4.49 10.47
N ILE A 64 -5.72 -5.58 10.17
CA ILE A 64 -5.86 -6.14 8.82
C ILE A 64 -6.48 -5.12 7.87
N SER A 65 -7.56 -4.45 8.27
CA SER A 65 -8.24 -3.42 7.48
C SER A 65 -7.35 -2.20 7.22
N GLU A 66 -6.47 -1.87 8.17
CA GLU A 66 -5.49 -0.80 7.99
C GLU A 66 -4.42 -1.15 6.95
N PHE A 67 -3.87 -2.36 6.99
CA PHE A 67 -2.93 -2.80 5.94
C PHE A 67 -3.58 -2.86 4.56
N LYS A 68 -4.81 -3.37 4.44
CA LYS A 68 -5.58 -3.32 3.16
C LYS A 68 -5.79 -1.88 2.69
N GLY A 69 -6.05 -0.97 3.63
CA GLY A 69 -6.17 0.46 3.34
C GLY A 69 -4.85 1.06 2.83
N ILE A 70 -3.72 0.74 3.46
CA ILE A 70 -2.39 1.20 3.04
C ILE A 70 -2.08 0.71 1.62
N LEU A 71 -2.34 -0.57 1.34
CA LEU A 71 -2.18 -1.16 0.00
C LEU A 71 -3.00 -0.37 -1.03
N ASN A 72 -4.29 -0.16 -0.78
CA ASN A 72 -5.19 0.51 -1.71
C ASN A 72 -4.84 1.99 -1.91
N TYR A 73 -4.42 2.71 -0.86
CA TYR A 73 -3.93 4.09 -1.01
C TYR A 73 -2.59 4.15 -1.74
N GLY A 74 -1.72 3.16 -1.58
CA GLY A 74 -0.50 3.03 -2.38
C GLY A 74 -0.82 2.90 -3.88
N ILE A 75 -1.82 2.07 -4.23
CA ILE A 75 -2.31 1.94 -5.61
C ILE A 75 -2.90 3.26 -6.11
N ILE A 76 -3.74 3.94 -5.33
CA ILE A 76 -4.26 5.28 -5.68
C ILE A 76 -3.09 6.24 -5.97
N GLY A 77 -2.05 6.24 -5.14
CA GLY A 77 -0.88 7.08 -5.31
C GLY A 77 -0.18 6.83 -6.64
N LEU A 78 0.01 5.56 -7.01
CA LEU A 78 0.58 5.18 -8.31
C LEU A 78 -0.32 5.59 -9.48
N ILE A 79 -1.63 5.40 -9.39
CA ILE A 79 -2.55 5.80 -10.46
C ILE A 79 -2.56 7.33 -10.64
N GLN A 80 -2.56 8.10 -9.55
CA GLN A 80 -2.48 9.56 -9.59
C GLN A 80 -1.14 10.07 -10.15
N LEU A 81 -0.05 9.29 -10.05
CA LEU A 81 1.22 9.65 -10.68
C LEU A 81 1.20 9.46 -12.20
N ASP A 82 0.44 8.50 -12.69
CA ASP A 82 0.33 8.20 -14.13
C ASP A 82 -0.66 9.10 -14.87
N ILE A 83 -1.75 9.48 -14.20
CA ILE A 83 -2.79 10.31 -14.78
C ILE A 83 -2.51 11.77 -14.45
N HIS A 84 -1.93 12.49 -15.42
CA HIS A 84 -1.63 13.91 -15.30
C HIS A 84 -2.81 14.84 -15.66
N ASP A 85 -3.97 14.25 -15.99
CA ASP A 85 -5.16 14.99 -16.41
C ASP A 85 -6.09 15.24 -15.22
N ASP A 86 -6.03 16.48 -14.72
CA ASP A 86 -6.86 16.98 -13.62
C ASP A 86 -8.35 17.11 -14.01
N GLU A 87 -8.71 17.04 -15.30
CA GLU A 87 -10.09 17.25 -15.76
C GLU A 87 -10.97 15.98 -15.68
N LEU A 88 -10.36 14.79 -15.62
CA LEU A 88 -11.10 13.53 -15.48
C LEU A 88 -11.38 13.23 -14.00
N GLU A 89 -12.46 13.77 -13.44
CA GLU A 89 -12.84 13.49 -12.04
C GLU A 89 -13.28 12.04 -11.82
N ASP A 90 -13.90 11.41 -12.83
CA ASP A 90 -14.43 10.05 -12.76
C ASP A 90 -13.82 9.12 -13.81
N LEU A 91 -13.21 8.02 -13.35
CA LEU A 91 -12.73 6.94 -14.20
C LEU A 91 -13.76 5.81 -14.25
N PRO A 92 -14.01 5.20 -15.42
CA PRO A 92 -14.82 3.99 -15.53
C PRO A 92 -14.28 2.86 -14.67
N TYR A 93 -15.18 2.04 -14.11
CA TYR A 93 -14.83 0.92 -13.25
C TYR A 93 -13.81 -0.03 -13.90
N GLU A 94 -14.02 -0.35 -15.18
CA GLU A 94 -13.16 -1.26 -15.95
C GLU A 94 -11.74 -0.69 -16.10
N THR A 95 -11.63 0.62 -16.33
CA THR A 95 -10.35 1.34 -16.40
C THR A 95 -9.64 1.31 -15.04
N VAL A 96 -10.37 1.55 -13.96
CA VAL A 96 -9.83 1.49 -12.59
C VAL A 96 -9.32 0.09 -12.26
N GLU A 97 -10.06 -0.96 -12.63
CA GLU A 97 -9.64 -2.33 -12.44
C GLU A 97 -8.38 -2.67 -13.24
N GLN A 98 -8.30 -2.21 -14.50
CA GLN A 98 -7.11 -2.40 -15.33
C GLN A 98 -5.88 -1.74 -14.70
N PHE A 99 -5.98 -0.48 -14.28
CA PHE A 99 -4.88 0.21 -13.61
C PHE A 99 -4.49 -0.47 -12.30
N TYR A 100 -5.45 -0.91 -11.49
CA TYR A 100 -5.17 -1.63 -10.26
C TYR A 100 -4.34 -2.90 -10.54
N ASN A 101 -4.75 -3.70 -11.52
CA ASN A 101 -4.05 -4.94 -11.88
C ASN A 101 -2.63 -4.66 -12.39
N GLU A 102 -2.46 -3.62 -13.21
CA GLU A 102 -1.14 -3.22 -13.70
C GLU A 102 -0.20 -2.85 -12.54
N LYS A 103 -0.65 -2.02 -11.60
CA LYS A 103 0.17 -1.61 -10.46
C LYS A 103 0.50 -2.77 -9.53
N ILE A 104 -0.43 -3.69 -9.31
CA ILE A 104 -0.16 -4.93 -8.58
C ILE A 104 0.87 -5.81 -9.30
N ASN A 105 0.77 -5.97 -10.61
CA ASN A 105 1.73 -6.77 -11.37
C ASN A 105 3.15 -6.19 -11.27
N ASN A 106 3.29 -4.87 -11.33
CA ASN A 106 4.57 -4.19 -11.13
C ASN A 106 5.10 -4.37 -9.70
N ALA A 107 4.23 -4.23 -8.68
CA ALA A 107 4.61 -4.46 -7.28
C ALA A 107 5.07 -5.90 -7.03
N LYS A 108 4.34 -6.88 -7.59
CA LYS A 108 4.66 -8.31 -7.50
C LYS A 108 5.97 -8.64 -8.21
N LYS A 109 6.21 -8.05 -9.39
CA LYS A 109 7.49 -8.17 -10.09
C LYS A 109 8.64 -7.63 -9.23
N LEU A 110 8.49 -6.44 -8.64
CA LEU A 110 9.49 -5.88 -7.74
C LEU A 110 9.76 -6.79 -6.52
N MET A 111 8.71 -7.39 -5.96
CA MET A 111 8.85 -8.36 -4.88
C MET A 111 9.66 -9.59 -5.34
N HIS A 112 9.38 -10.12 -6.53
CA HIS A 112 10.15 -11.24 -7.09
C HIS A 112 11.62 -10.89 -7.30
N ASP A 113 11.90 -9.73 -7.88
CA ASP A 113 13.26 -9.27 -8.13
C ASP A 113 14.03 -9.16 -6.79
N LYS A 114 13.40 -8.58 -5.75
CA LYS A 114 14.00 -8.51 -4.41
C LYS A 114 14.15 -9.88 -3.75
N ASN A 115 13.16 -10.76 -3.87
CA ASN A 115 13.26 -12.11 -3.28
C ASN A 115 14.32 -12.96 -3.99
N HIS A 116 14.63 -12.70 -5.26
CA HIS A 116 15.76 -13.33 -5.94
C HIS A 116 17.09 -12.93 -5.29
N ASP A 117 17.26 -11.64 -4.98
CA ASP A 117 18.50 -11.10 -4.41
C ASP A 117 18.68 -11.43 -2.91
N TYR A 118 17.58 -11.38 -2.14
CA TYR A 118 17.62 -11.47 -0.67
C TYR A 118 17.01 -12.76 -0.10
N GLY A 119 16.48 -13.63 -0.96
CA GLY A 119 15.56 -14.69 -0.53
C GLY A 119 14.27 -14.11 0.07
N GLU A 120 13.50 -14.93 0.78
CA GLU A 120 12.28 -14.50 1.47
C GLU A 120 12.60 -13.98 2.89
N ALA A 121 13.67 -13.19 3.03
CA ALA A 121 14.13 -12.69 4.33
C ALA A 121 13.05 -11.90 5.10
N TRP A 122 12.12 -11.27 4.38
CA TRP A 122 10.98 -10.57 4.96
C TRP A 122 10.08 -11.47 5.82
N ARG A 123 10.06 -12.79 5.58
CA ARG A 123 9.30 -13.74 6.41
C ARG A 123 9.83 -13.86 7.84
N GLN A 124 11.08 -13.49 8.07
CA GLN A 124 11.71 -13.51 9.40
C GLN A 124 11.66 -12.13 10.07
N MET A 125 11.06 -11.13 9.42
CA MET A 125 10.92 -9.79 9.97
C MET A 125 9.69 -9.71 10.88
N SER A 126 9.73 -8.80 11.85
CA SER A 126 8.56 -8.51 12.68
C SER A 126 7.53 -7.67 11.93
N GLN A 127 6.26 -7.81 12.29
CA GLN A 127 5.18 -7.02 11.71
C GLN A 127 5.38 -5.51 11.96
N GLU A 128 5.89 -5.12 13.12
CA GLU A 128 6.21 -3.72 13.48
C GLU A 128 7.23 -3.12 12.50
N SER A 129 8.19 -3.94 12.04
CA SER A 129 9.23 -3.48 11.10
C SER A 129 8.60 -3.02 9.78
N PHE A 130 7.57 -3.69 9.29
CA PHE A 130 6.86 -3.25 8.07
C PHE A 130 6.16 -1.91 8.28
N VAL A 131 5.55 -1.69 9.44
CA VAL A 131 4.89 -0.42 9.77
C VAL A 131 5.89 0.73 9.80
N ASP A 132 7.04 0.53 10.42
CA ASP A 132 8.09 1.56 10.47
C ASP A 132 8.73 1.80 9.11
N LEU A 133 8.92 0.77 8.28
CA LEU A 133 9.37 0.90 6.89
C LEU A 133 8.37 1.70 6.04
N ILE A 134 7.06 1.45 6.18
CA ILE A 134 6.01 2.22 5.52
C ILE A 134 6.09 3.69 5.95
N LEU A 135 6.19 3.97 7.24
CA LEU A 135 6.31 5.33 7.75
C LEU A 135 7.55 6.05 7.21
N ALA A 136 8.70 5.37 7.16
CA ALA A 136 9.92 5.92 6.59
C ALA A 136 9.77 6.28 5.10
N LYS A 137 9.15 5.38 4.30
CA LYS A 137 8.88 5.62 2.88
C LYS A 137 7.92 6.79 2.66
N ILE A 138 6.88 6.93 3.49
CA ILE A 138 5.97 8.07 3.44
C ILE A 138 6.67 9.40 3.77
N LEU A 139 7.54 9.41 4.79
CA LEU A 139 8.32 10.61 5.10
C LEU A 139 9.25 11.01 3.94
N ARG A 140 9.81 10.03 3.21
CA ARG A 140 10.58 10.31 1.98
C ARG A 140 9.72 10.94 0.89
N ILE A 141 8.53 10.40 0.62
CA ILE A 141 7.59 10.98 -0.36
C ILE A 141 7.28 12.44 0.00
N LYS A 142 6.96 12.72 1.27
CA LYS A 142 6.69 14.09 1.74
C LYS A 142 7.89 15.01 1.52
N GLN A 143 9.11 14.54 1.79
CA GLN A 143 10.32 15.32 1.56
C GLN A 143 10.57 15.60 0.08
N ILE A 144 10.35 14.62 -0.80
CA ILE A 144 10.47 14.80 -2.26
C ILE A 144 9.49 15.86 -2.76
N LEU A 145 8.23 15.82 -2.30
CA LEU A 145 7.23 16.83 -2.62
C LEU A 145 7.60 18.22 -2.10
N ALA A 146 8.07 18.32 -0.86
CA ALA A 146 8.54 19.58 -0.28
C ALA A 146 9.72 20.19 -1.05
N ASN A 147 10.59 19.32 -1.60
CA ASN A 147 11.70 19.71 -2.46
C ASN A 147 11.28 19.98 -3.91
N LYS A 148 9.98 20.06 -4.21
CA LYS A 148 9.43 20.24 -5.57
C LYS A 148 9.95 19.19 -6.56
N GLY A 149 10.06 17.94 -6.11
CA GLY A 149 10.57 16.82 -6.91
C GLY A 149 12.08 16.80 -7.11
N LYS A 150 12.85 17.75 -6.56
CA LYS A 150 14.30 17.77 -6.70
C LYS A 150 14.95 16.75 -5.78
N THR A 151 15.59 15.75 -6.37
CA THR A 151 16.39 14.74 -5.67
C THR A 151 17.82 14.76 -6.19
N ILE A 152 18.81 14.49 -5.32
CA ILE A 152 20.23 14.40 -5.71
C ILE A 152 20.56 12.95 -6.13
N ILE A 153 20.08 11.98 -5.36
CA ILE A 153 20.33 10.53 -5.55
C ILE A 153 19.04 9.71 -5.33
N SER A 154 17.95 10.32 -4.85
CA SER A 154 16.77 9.56 -4.41
C SER A 154 15.97 8.99 -5.59
N GLU A 155 15.52 7.75 -5.38
CA GLU A 155 14.45 7.10 -6.14
C GLU A 155 13.19 7.99 -6.18
N GLY A 156 12.38 7.81 -7.24
CA GLY A 156 11.13 8.51 -7.45
C GLY A 156 10.05 8.20 -6.40
N ILE A 157 8.95 8.95 -6.45
CA ILE A 157 7.81 8.76 -5.53
C ILE A 157 7.15 7.39 -5.76
N ASP A 158 7.06 6.96 -7.02
CA ASP A 158 6.55 5.67 -7.47
C ASP A 158 7.25 4.48 -6.79
N ALA A 159 8.59 4.46 -6.80
CA ALA A 159 9.38 3.42 -6.15
C ALA A 159 9.06 3.30 -4.65
N ASN A 160 8.81 4.42 -3.97
CA ASN A 160 8.41 4.41 -2.57
C ASN A 160 7.00 3.83 -2.36
N PHE A 161 6.05 4.10 -3.27
CA PHE A 161 4.72 3.48 -3.21
C PHE A 161 4.74 1.98 -3.47
N TYR A 162 5.54 1.50 -4.43
CA TYR A 162 5.67 0.06 -4.67
C TYR A 162 6.21 -0.69 -3.44
N ASP A 163 7.21 -0.11 -2.76
CA ASP A 163 7.71 -0.68 -1.50
C ASP A 163 6.63 -0.69 -0.40
N ILE A 164 5.88 0.40 -0.25
CA ILE A 164 4.77 0.48 0.73
C ILE A 164 3.72 -0.60 0.46
N ILE A 165 3.35 -0.83 -0.80
CA ILE A 165 2.40 -1.86 -1.20
C ILE A 165 2.92 -3.24 -0.79
N ASN A 166 4.18 -3.57 -1.10
CA ASN A 166 4.75 -4.85 -0.74
C ASN A 166 4.87 -5.05 0.77
N TYR A 167 5.28 -4.03 1.54
CA TYR A 167 5.31 -4.12 3.01
C TYR A 167 3.91 -4.32 3.61
N ALA A 168 2.88 -3.68 3.04
CA ALA A 168 1.51 -3.89 3.49
C ALA A 168 1.03 -5.32 3.20
N ILE A 169 1.39 -5.88 2.03
CA ILE A 169 1.07 -7.26 1.68
C ILE A 169 1.81 -8.24 2.60
N PHE A 170 3.10 -8.03 2.87
CA PHE A 170 3.84 -8.87 3.80
C PHE A 170 3.26 -8.84 5.22
N GLY A 171 2.84 -7.67 5.69
CA GLY A 171 2.11 -7.52 6.94
C GLY A 171 0.81 -8.34 6.96
N LEU A 172 0.03 -8.34 5.87
CA LEU A 172 -1.17 -9.17 5.75
C LEU A 172 -0.86 -10.67 5.77
N ILE A 173 0.20 -11.10 5.06
CA ILE A 173 0.59 -12.51 5.00
C ILE A 173 1.01 -13.01 6.40
N LEU A 174 1.84 -12.26 7.13
CA LEU A 174 2.27 -12.69 8.46
C LEU A 174 1.11 -12.78 9.45
N ILE A 175 0.15 -11.84 9.41
CA ILE A 175 -1.06 -11.92 10.26
C ILE A 175 -1.85 -13.19 9.95
N ASP A 176 -2.05 -13.49 8.67
CA ASP A 176 -2.80 -14.67 8.25
C ASP A 176 -2.10 -15.96 8.71
N GLU A 177 -0.77 -16.03 8.59
CA GLU A 177 0.02 -17.15 9.10
C GLU A 177 -0.08 -17.29 10.62
N GLU A 178 -0.01 -16.20 11.38
CA GLU A 178 -0.18 -16.22 12.85
C GLU A 178 -1.58 -16.70 13.27
N ILE A 179 -2.63 -16.33 12.53
CA ILE A 179 -4.00 -16.77 12.82
C ILE A 179 -4.17 -18.28 12.60
N HIS A 180 -3.55 -18.83 11.54
CA HIS A 180 -3.70 -20.25 11.19
C HIS A 180 -2.72 -21.18 11.94
N ASN A 181 -1.69 -20.62 12.56
CA ASN A 181 -0.72 -21.36 13.38
C ASN A 181 -1.10 -21.42 14.88
N ASN A 182 -2.12 -20.67 15.31
CA ASN A 182 -2.67 -20.67 16.67
C ASN A 182 -3.99 -21.46 16.74
#